data_AF-A0A9P5LYD1-F1
#
_entry.id   AF-A0A9P5LYD1-F1
#
_cell.length_a   1.000
_cell.length_b   1.000
_cell.length_c   1.000
_cell.angle_alpha   90.00
_cell.angle_beta   90.00
_cell.angle_gamma   90.00
#
_symmetry.space_group_name_H-M   'P 1'
#
loop_
_entity.id
_entity.type
_entity.pdbx_description
1 polymer ?
#
loop_
_entity_poly.entity_id
_entity_poly.type
_entity_poly.pdbx_seq_one_letter_code
_entity_poly.pdbx_strand_id
1 'polypeptide(L)'
;MVRMILGTTAVSLVLSIVNAISITAAGFVADDTSVTFALNIPEKNTNNDLYFSISGPSSCSWIAVGMGSNKMKDSLMFMMYADSTGKNVTLSPRIASGENEPSHTTDIVVESLAGTGISNNTFTWNGRCLNCTSWKGGSLGPTTNQNATFIWANGPPGTLKSNSLHADVKRHDSYGVFSMDLSKAVGTSGVPAIPTANSKGTIEISEKGDSNISSAAHAVLMVLVFVGLLPLGIVILRFLNSPRWHALNQTISLAIALIGVGLGAKLGTLYNRTKGFKSGHQIFGLIIIIAMIGQWILGFLHHRMYKKTSATTKFAPIHVWLGRVIIPAGIINAFIGFPLALNPKFDWALLVCTLLMVIICAPVLFWGYKRRQAKKIKEITGEVEGYEAEPWRNPQAQYDIGLNHMNMNMNSNLGVPPPYHAGEHQQQISQQRIPGQSSHNLPVQQGTQFV
;
A
#
# COMPACT_ATOMS: atom_id res chain seq x y z
N MET A 1 33.73 16.23 -82.80
CA MET A 1 32.55 16.96 -82.29
C MET A 1 31.38 15.99 -82.21
N VAL A 2 31.04 15.50 -81.02
CA VAL A 2 29.82 14.71 -80.78
C VAL A 2 29.08 15.44 -79.67
N ARG A 3 27.89 15.97 -80.00
CA ARG A 3 27.07 16.79 -79.10
C ARG A 3 26.30 15.87 -78.15
N MET A 4 26.49 16.06 -76.84
CA MET A 4 25.61 15.52 -75.80
C MET A 4 24.27 16.27 -75.82
N ILE A 5 23.16 15.52 -75.81
CA ILE A 5 21.82 16.03 -75.57
C ILE A 5 21.47 15.67 -74.11
N LEU A 6 21.42 16.67 -73.23
CA LEU A 6 20.80 16.52 -71.90
C LEU A 6 19.29 16.75 -72.04
N GLY A 7 18.50 15.71 -71.80
CA GLY A 7 17.06 15.84 -71.57
C GLY A 7 16.77 16.02 -70.08
N THR A 8 16.21 17.18 -69.70
CA THR A 8 15.71 17.43 -68.35
C THR A 8 14.22 17.12 -68.29
N THR A 9 13.84 16.05 -67.61
CA THR A 9 12.44 15.77 -67.26
C THR A 9 12.08 16.53 -65.98
N ALA A 10 11.22 17.56 -66.11
CA ALA A 10 10.65 18.26 -64.97
C ALA A 10 9.49 17.44 -64.37
N VAL A 11 9.64 17.02 -63.12
CA VAL A 11 8.55 16.41 -62.33
C VAL A 11 7.79 17.54 -61.65
N SER A 12 6.57 17.84 -62.11
CA SER A 12 5.68 18.81 -61.43
C SER A 12 5.07 18.17 -60.19
N LEU A 13 5.49 18.64 -59.01
CA LEU A 13 4.87 18.32 -57.73
C LEU A 13 3.58 19.14 -57.59
N VAL A 14 2.42 18.51 -57.76
CA VAL A 14 1.12 19.15 -57.49
C VAL A 14 0.93 19.20 -55.98
N LEU A 15 1.18 20.37 -55.38
CA LEU A 15 0.87 20.63 -53.98
C LEU A 15 -0.63 20.90 -53.86
N SER A 16 -1.42 19.89 -53.47
CA SER A 16 -2.83 20.07 -53.14
C SER A 16 -2.94 20.87 -51.85
N ILE A 17 -3.17 22.19 -51.96
CA ILE A 17 -3.51 23.04 -50.82
C ILE A 17 -4.95 22.70 -50.41
N VAL A 18 -5.10 21.74 -49.50
CA VAL A 18 -6.35 21.58 -48.77
C VAL A 18 -6.45 22.77 -47.82
N ASN A 19 -7.25 23.77 -48.17
CA ASN A 19 -7.64 24.79 -47.20
C ASN A 19 -8.41 24.06 -46.09
N ALA A 20 -7.75 23.81 -44.96
CA ALA A 20 -8.44 23.37 -43.76
C ALA A 20 -9.47 24.46 -43.43
N ILE A 21 -10.75 24.09 -43.47
CA ILE A 21 -11.82 24.96 -43.00
C ILE A 21 -11.59 25.12 -41.50
N SER A 22 -11.06 26.27 -41.08
CA SER A 22 -10.91 26.60 -39.67
C SER A 22 -12.31 26.66 -39.05
N ILE A 23 -12.68 25.61 -38.33
CA ILE A 23 -13.89 25.57 -37.53
C ILE A 23 -13.74 26.61 -36.42
N THR A 24 -14.68 27.56 -36.36
CA THR A 24 -14.75 28.54 -35.27
C THR A 24 -14.84 27.80 -33.94
N ALA A 25 -13.95 28.15 -33.00
CA ALA A 25 -13.88 27.51 -31.71
C ALA A 25 -13.35 28.49 -30.66
N ALA A 26 -13.81 28.31 -29.42
CA ALA A 26 -13.15 28.91 -28.27
C ALA A 26 -12.13 27.92 -27.72
N GLY A 27 -10.90 28.39 -27.53
CA GLY A 27 -9.74 27.60 -27.10
C GLY A 27 -9.16 28.10 -25.78
N PHE A 28 -8.75 27.15 -24.95
CA PHE A 28 -8.09 27.31 -23.66
C PHE A 28 -6.78 26.51 -23.64
N VAL A 29 -5.72 27.09 -23.09
CA VAL A 29 -4.45 26.44 -22.78
C VAL A 29 -4.12 26.80 -21.34
N ALA A 30 -3.99 25.79 -20.47
CA ALA A 30 -3.56 25.99 -19.08
C ALA A 30 -2.16 26.60 -19.03
N ASP A 31 -1.91 27.48 -18.06
CA ASP A 31 -0.61 28.14 -17.88
C ASP A 31 0.52 27.11 -17.65
N ASP A 32 0.27 26.03 -16.93
CA ASP A 32 1.21 24.91 -16.76
C ASP A 32 1.33 23.96 -17.98
N THR A 33 0.58 24.23 -19.05
CA THR A 33 0.51 23.46 -20.31
C THR A 33 0.06 22.00 -20.16
N SER A 34 -0.45 21.61 -18.98
CA SER A 34 -0.87 20.23 -18.71
C SER A 34 -2.18 19.85 -19.41
N VAL A 35 -3.04 20.85 -19.67
CA VAL A 35 -4.32 20.67 -20.33
C VAL A 35 -4.55 21.77 -21.37
N THR A 36 -5.05 21.34 -22.52
CA THR A 36 -5.49 22.20 -23.63
C THR A 36 -6.88 21.77 -24.04
N PHE A 37 -7.79 22.71 -24.24
CA PHE A 37 -9.20 22.45 -24.54
C PHE A 37 -9.73 23.38 -25.63
N ALA A 38 -10.44 22.84 -26.61
CA ALA A 38 -11.24 23.65 -27.52
C ALA A 38 -12.67 23.16 -27.59
N LEU A 39 -13.60 24.12 -27.71
CA LEU A 39 -15.04 23.90 -27.77
C LEU A 39 -15.63 24.54 -29.02
N ASN A 40 -16.46 23.77 -29.72
CA ASN A 40 -17.32 24.23 -30.79
C ASN A 40 -18.77 23.76 -30.53
N ILE A 41 -19.68 24.71 -30.51
CA ILE A 41 -21.12 24.52 -30.37
C ILE A 41 -21.73 24.82 -31.75
N PRO A 42 -22.40 23.85 -32.39
CA PRO A 42 -23.07 24.09 -33.67
C PRO A 42 -24.01 25.30 -33.61
N GLU A 43 -24.00 26.17 -34.62
CA GLU A 43 -24.93 27.31 -34.71
C GLU A 43 -26.39 26.82 -34.82
N LYS A 44 -26.62 25.76 -35.59
CA LYS A 44 -27.89 25.03 -35.65
C LYS A 44 -27.80 23.79 -34.76
N ASN A 45 -28.08 23.97 -33.47
CA ASN A 45 -27.94 22.89 -32.48
C ASN A 45 -29.26 22.29 -32.03
N THR A 46 -29.99 21.62 -32.92
CA THR A 46 -31.28 20.97 -32.56
C THR A 46 -31.12 19.79 -31.61
N ASN A 47 -29.91 19.23 -31.51
CA ASN A 47 -29.61 18.02 -30.73
C ASN A 47 -28.85 18.30 -29.43
N ASN A 48 -28.54 19.57 -29.12
CA ASN A 48 -27.73 19.96 -27.98
C ASN A 48 -26.34 19.30 -27.95
N ASP A 49 -25.78 19.02 -29.12
CA ASP A 49 -24.47 18.40 -29.25
C ASP A 49 -23.37 19.45 -29.15
N LEU A 50 -22.18 19.01 -28.77
CA LEU A 50 -20.98 19.83 -28.78
C LEU A 50 -19.81 19.03 -29.34
N TYR A 51 -18.90 19.72 -30.01
CA TYR A 51 -17.66 19.18 -30.52
C TYR A 51 -16.52 19.77 -29.71
N PHE A 52 -15.56 18.95 -29.36
CA PHE A 52 -14.47 19.39 -28.51
C PHE A 52 -13.21 18.60 -28.77
N SER A 53 -12.11 19.22 -28.39
CA SER A 53 -10.81 18.61 -28.45
C SER A 53 -10.05 18.85 -27.15
N ILE A 54 -9.42 17.80 -26.61
CA ILE A 54 -8.62 17.86 -25.38
C ILE A 54 -7.22 17.34 -25.71
N SER A 55 -6.19 18.05 -25.26
CA SER A 55 -4.81 17.61 -25.41
C SER A 55 -4.00 17.89 -24.15
N GLY A 56 -2.94 17.11 -23.94
CA GLY A 56 -2.00 17.30 -22.84
C GLY A 56 -0.91 16.23 -22.81
N PRO A 57 0.12 16.37 -21.97
CA PRO A 57 1.23 15.43 -21.91
C PRO A 57 0.80 14.03 -21.46
N SER A 58 1.25 12.99 -22.16
CA SER A 58 0.99 11.59 -21.79
C SER A 58 1.83 11.09 -20.60
N SER A 59 2.63 11.97 -20.00
CA SER A 59 3.33 11.73 -18.73
C SER A 59 2.39 11.87 -17.52
N CYS A 60 1.29 12.63 -17.66
CA CYS A 60 0.21 12.69 -16.69
C CYS A 60 -0.54 11.36 -16.69
N SER A 61 -0.92 10.84 -15.52
CA SER A 61 -1.70 9.60 -15.48
C SER A 61 -3.10 9.76 -16.09
N TRP A 62 -3.66 10.97 -16.06
CA TRP A 62 -4.92 11.34 -16.68
C TRP A 62 -4.95 12.86 -16.85
N ILE A 63 -5.84 13.38 -17.71
CA ILE A 63 -6.20 14.81 -17.77
C ILE A 63 -7.71 14.97 -17.85
N ALA A 64 -8.25 16.10 -17.41
CA ALA A 64 -9.67 16.35 -17.44
C ALA A 64 -10.03 17.82 -17.63
N VAL A 65 -11.18 18.05 -18.27
CA VAL A 65 -11.86 19.35 -18.33
C VAL A 65 -13.28 19.15 -17.83
N GLY A 66 -13.71 20.00 -16.89
CA GLY A 66 -15.05 20.05 -16.36
C GLY A 66 -15.79 21.31 -16.81
N MET A 67 -17.07 21.18 -17.11
CA MET A 67 -17.93 22.28 -17.56
C MET A 67 -19.03 22.60 -16.55
N GLY A 68 -19.50 23.85 -16.57
CA GLY A 68 -20.75 24.29 -15.95
C GLY A 68 -20.61 24.89 -14.55
N SER A 69 -19.43 24.87 -13.94
CA SER A 69 -19.17 25.43 -12.60
C SER A 69 -17.67 25.65 -12.37
N ASN A 70 -17.33 26.38 -11.30
CA ASN A 70 -15.97 26.52 -10.78
C ASN A 70 -15.62 25.50 -9.68
N LYS A 71 -16.45 24.47 -9.50
CA LYS A 71 -16.28 23.42 -8.49
C LYS A 71 -16.37 22.04 -9.14
N MET A 72 -15.76 21.04 -8.50
CA MET A 72 -15.86 19.65 -8.96
C MET A 72 -17.28 19.09 -8.84
N LYS A 73 -17.98 19.50 -7.77
CA LYS A 73 -19.37 19.10 -7.53
C LYS A 73 -20.27 19.50 -8.70
N ASP A 74 -21.03 18.52 -9.19
CA ASP A 74 -22.05 18.65 -10.25
C ASP A 74 -21.53 19.17 -11.61
N SER A 75 -20.21 19.32 -11.79
CA SER A 75 -19.61 19.61 -13.10
C SER A 75 -19.53 18.36 -13.97
N LEU A 76 -19.84 18.50 -15.26
CA LEU A 76 -19.61 17.43 -16.24
C LEU A 76 -18.14 17.43 -16.63
N MET A 77 -17.41 16.40 -16.20
CA MET A 77 -15.98 16.24 -16.42
C MET A 77 -15.70 15.22 -17.52
N PHE A 78 -14.99 15.64 -18.56
CA PHE A 78 -14.41 14.76 -19.57
C PHE A 78 -13.02 14.35 -19.12
N MET A 79 -12.93 13.16 -18.50
CA MET A 79 -11.66 12.64 -17.98
C MET A 79 -11.05 11.65 -18.97
N MET A 80 -9.83 11.93 -19.39
CA MET A 80 -9.08 11.17 -20.39
C MET A 80 -7.83 10.52 -19.77
N TYR A 81 -7.56 9.28 -20.16
CA TYR A 81 -6.34 8.54 -19.81
C TYR A 81 -5.99 7.54 -20.91
N ALA A 82 -4.81 6.93 -20.83
CA ALA A 82 -4.39 5.94 -21.81
C ALA A 82 -5.30 4.70 -21.77
N ASP A 83 -5.57 4.14 -22.95
CA ASP A 83 -6.21 2.85 -23.08
C ASP A 83 -5.29 1.73 -22.58
N SER A 84 -5.79 0.50 -22.55
CA SER A 84 -5.00 -0.67 -22.13
C SER A 84 -3.76 -0.91 -22.99
N THR A 85 -3.77 -0.50 -24.26
CA THR A 85 -2.62 -0.63 -25.16
C THR A 85 -1.55 0.44 -24.92
N GLY A 86 -1.94 1.58 -24.37
CA GLY A 86 -1.09 2.76 -24.21
C GLY A 86 -0.82 3.50 -25.52
N LYS A 87 -1.57 3.20 -26.59
CA LYS A 87 -1.46 3.86 -27.91
C LYS A 87 -2.69 4.70 -28.25
N ASN A 88 -3.80 4.44 -27.58
CA ASN A 88 -5.04 5.19 -27.74
C ASN A 88 -5.47 5.76 -26.37
N VAL A 89 -6.56 6.51 -26.36
CA VAL A 89 -7.12 7.10 -25.13
C VAL A 89 -8.51 6.55 -24.85
N THR A 90 -8.82 6.45 -23.56
CA THR A 90 -10.17 6.24 -23.04
C THR A 90 -10.66 7.57 -22.47
N LEU A 91 -11.79 8.07 -22.96
CA LEU A 91 -12.46 9.23 -22.39
C LEU A 91 -13.72 8.82 -21.64
N SER A 92 -13.79 9.20 -20.37
CA SER A 92 -14.89 8.91 -19.47
C SER A 92 -15.58 10.21 -19.05
N PRO A 93 -16.84 10.43 -19.44
CA PRO A 93 -17.68 11.47 -18.85
C PRO A 93 -17.98 11.12 -17.39
N ARG A 94 -17.66 12.01 -16.45
CA ARG A 94 -17.82 11.80 -15.01
C ARG A 94 -18.47 12.98 -14.31
N ILE A 95 -19.11 12.70 -13.18
CA ILE A 95 -19.71 13.69 -12.27
C ILE A 95 -19.31 13.33 -10.83
N ALA A 96 -19.12 14.33 -9.98
CA ALA A 96 -18.92 14.16 -8.55
C ALA A 96 -20.01 14.86 -7.73
N SER A 97 -20.33 14.32 -6.56
CA SER A 97 -21.27 14.91 -5.58
C SER A 97 -20.63 15.99 -4.69
N GLY A 98 -19.31 16.17 -4.79
CA GLY A 98 -18.48 16.96 -3.89
C GLY A 98 -17.03 16.92 -4.36
N GLU A 99 -16.10 17.18 -3.43
CA GLU A 99 -14.65 17.08 -3.67
C GLU A 99 -14.16 15.64 -3.48
N ASN A 100 -14.83 14.69 -4.13
CA ASN A 100 -14.55 13.26 -4.12
C ASN A 100 -14.32 12.76 -5.55
N GLU A 101 -13.64 11.63 -5.70
CA GLU A 101 -13.36 11.01 -6.99
C GLU A 101 -14.65 10.93 -7.84
N PRO A 102 -14.63 11.47 -9.07
CA PRO A 102 -15.84 11.55 -9.87
C PRO A 102 -16.15 10.16 -10.42
N SER A 103 -17.43 9.84 -10.58
CA SER A 103 -17.89 8.54 -11.11
C SER A 103 -18.40 8.73 -12.53
N HIS A 104 -18.19 7.72 -13.38
CA HIS A 104 -18.73 7.73 -14.74
C HIS A 104 -20.27 7.86 -14.73
N THR A 105 -20.79 8.73 -15.59
CA THR A 105 -22.23 8.89 -15.82
C THR A 105 -22.63 8.28 -17.16
N THR A 106 -23.74 7.56 -17.18
CA THR A 106 -24.29 6.92 -18.40
C THR A 106 -25.21 7.84 -19.19
N ASP A 107 -25.59 8.98 -18.61
CA ASP A 107 -26.46 9.97 -19.24
C ASP A 107 -25.75 10.76 -20.36
N ILE A 108 -24.42 10.65 -20.44
CA ILE A 108 -23.57 11.40 -21.37
C ILE A 108 -22.86 10.45 -22.31
N VAL A 109 -23.07 10.65 -23.61
CA VAL A 109 -22.46 9.85 -24.68
C VAL A 109 -21.44 10.69 -25.43
N VAL A 110 -20.23 10.15 -25.54
CA VAL A 110 -19.12 10.76 -26.27
C VAL A 110 -18.66 9.83 -27.39
N GLU A 111 -18.44 10.39 -28.58
CA GLU A 111 -17.99 9.69 -29.77
C GLU A 111 -16.59 10.18 -30.14
N SER A 112 -15.64 9.25 -30.25
CA SER A 112 -14.30 9.56 -30.76
C SER A 112 -14.35 9.79 -32.26
N LEU A 113 -13.63 10.82 -32.71
CA LEU A 113 -13.47 11.18 -34.10
C LEU A 113 -12.00 11.04 -34.53
N ALA A 114 -11.72 11.32 -35.80
CA ALA A 114 -10.38 11.16 -36.38
C ALA A 114 -9.35 12.05 -35.66
N GLY A 115 -8.13 11.51 -35.49
CA GLY A 115 -7.03 12.19 -34.80
C GLY A 115 -6.98 11.96 -33.28
N THR A 116 -7.93 11.24 -32.70
CA THR A 116 -7.84 10.75 -31.32
C THR A 116 -6.75 9.69 -31.18
N GLY A 117 -5.95 9.78 -30.12
CA GLY A 117 -4.95 8.78 -29.76
C GLY A 117 -3.81 9.33 -28.93
N ILE A 118 -2.73 8.55 -28.85
CA ILE A 118 -1.48 8.95 -28.21
C ILE A 118 -0.39 8.97 -29.26
N SER A 119 0.21 10.14 -29.47
CA SER A 119 1.35 10.32 -30.36
C SER A 119 2.30 11.38 -29.82
N ASN A 120 3.60 11.23 -30.06
CA ASN A 120 4.63 12.19 -29.61
C ASN A 120 4.51 12.59 -28.11
N ASN A 121 4.21 11.60 -27.25
CA ASN A 121 4.01 11.81 -25.81
C ASN A 121 2.87 12.77 -25.45
N THR A 122 1.85 12.86 -26.30
CA THR A 122 0.69 13.72 -26.11
C THR A 122 -0.58 12.90 -26.21
N PHE A 123 -1.48 13.06 -25.23
CA PHE A 123 -2.86 12.63 -25.35
C PHE A 123 -3.60 13.57 -26.29
N THR A 124 -4.39 13.04 -27.21
CA THR A 124 -5.29 13.83 -28.04
C THR A 124 -6.65 13.15 -28.08
N TRP A 125 -7.67 13.89 -27.70
CA TRP A 125 -9.06 13.53 -27.94
C TRP A 125 -9.67 14.54 -28.89
N ASN A 126 -10.27 14.03 -29.94
CA ASN A 126 -11.13 14.76 -30.87
C ASN A 126 -12.47 14.05 -30.84
N GLY A 127 -13.56 14.75 -30.49
CA GLY A 127 -14.83 14.06 -30.38
C GLY A 127 -16.06 14.95 -30.37
N ARG A 128 -17.19 14.26 -30.36
CA ARG A 128 -18.53 14.83 -30.21
C ARG A 128 -19.14 14.33 -28.92
N CYS A 129 -19.82 15.20 -28.20
CA CYS A 129 -20.64 14.84 -27.05
C CYS A 129 -22.10 15.06 -27.43
N LEU A 130 -22.91 14.01 -27.30
CA LEU A 130 -24.31 14.01 -27.68
C LEU A 130 -25.19 14.55 -26.54
N ASN A 131 -26.01 15.57 -26.82
CA ASN A 131 -26.90 16.20 -25.84
C ASN A 131 -26.20 16.63 -24.52
N CYS A 132 -25.05 17.31 -24.62
CA CYS A 132 -24.17 17.60 -23.48
C CYS A 132 -24.19 19.04 -22.99
N THR A 133 -25.12 19.87 -23.47
CA THR A 133 -25.30 21.24 -22.95
C THR A 133 -26.01 21.28 -21.59
N SER A 134 -26.66 20.18 -21.19
CA SER A 134 -27.29 20.00 -19.89
C SER A 134 -27.12 18.58 -19.37
N TRP A 135 -27.04 18.41 -18.05
CA TRP A 135 -26.89 17.12 -17.40
C TRP A 135 -27.53 17.15 -16.02
N LYS A 136 -27.57 15.98 -15.35
CA LYS A 136 -28.07 15.90 -13.99
C LYS A 136 -27.16 16.69 -13.04
N GLY A 137 -27.65 17.81 -12.54
CA GLY A 137 -26.97 18.66 -11.56
C GLY A 137 -26.37 19.95 -12.13
N GLY A 138 -26.32 20.11 -13.46
CA GLY A 138 -25.71 21.30 -14.07
C GLY A 138 -26.01 21.47 -15.55
N SER A 139 -25.48 22.56 -16.11
CA SER A 139 -25.57 22.86 -17.54
C SER A 139 -24.41 23.74 -17.96
N LEU A 140 -24.09 23.76 -19.25
CA LEU A 140 -23.13 24.68 -19.83
C LEU A 140 -23.63 26.14 -19.77
N GLY A 141 -24.95 26.34 -19.76
CA GLY A 141 -25.60 27.64 -19.82
C GLY A 141 -25.84 28.11 -21.27
N PRO A 142 -26.41 29.32 -21.44
CA PRO A 142 -26.73 29.86 -22.76
C PRO A 142 -25.45 30.24 -23.53
N THR A 143 -25.47 30.09 -24.86
CA THR A 143 -24.34 30.45 -25.74
C THR A 143 -24.01 31.95 -25.75
N THR A 144 -24.91 32.80 -25.21
CA THR A 144 -24.66 34.24 -25.00
C THR A 144 -23.82 34.53 -23.76
N ASN A 145 -23.52 33.52 -22.93
CA ASN A 145 -22.69 33.70 -21.74
C ASN A 145 -21.23 33.94 -22.11
N GLN A 146 -20.75 35.16 -21.82
CA GLN A 146 -19.38 35.58 -22.09
C GLN A 146 -18.37 35.13 -21.03
N ASN A 147 -18.84 34.58 -19.90
CA ASN A 147 -18.02 34.17 -18.77
C ASN A 147 -18.41 32.78 -18.27
N ALA A 148 -18.70 31.84 -19.18
CA ALA A 148 -19.00 30.47 -18.77
C ALA A 148 -17.79 29.86 -18.08
N THR A 149 -18.02 29.21 -16.95
CA THR A 149 -16.96 28.72 -16.09
C THR A 149 -16.69 27.24 -16.30
N PHE A 150 -15.42 26.91 -16.31
CA PHE A 150 -14.88 25.58 -16.50
C PHE A 150 -13.81 25.31 -15.46
N ILE A 151 -13.55 24.04 -15.22
CA ILE A 151 -12.42 23.56 -14.42
C ILE A 151 -11.53 22.68 -15.28
N TRP A 152 -10.25 22.61 -14.94
CA TRP A 152 -9.32 21.66 -15.54
C TRP A 152 -8.48 21.01 -14.46
N ALA A 153 -7.96 19.82 -14.73
CA ALA A 153 -7.03 19.13 -13.84
C ALA A 153 -6.19 18.08 -14.59
N ASN A 154 -5.00 17.81 -14.07
CA ASN A 154 -4.14 16.71 -14.50
C ASN A 154 -3.85 15.76 -13.32
N GLY A 155 -3.69 14.49 -13.65
CA GLY A 155 -3.27 13.46 -12.70
C GLY A 155 -1.75 13.50 -12.47
N PRO A 156 -1.28 13.00 -11.31
CA PRO A 156 0.15 12.92 -11.01
C PRO A 156 0.89 12.05 -12.03
N PRO A 157 2.21 12.23 -12.16
CA PRO A 157 3.02 11.41 -13.06
C PRO A 157 2.83 9.91 -12.81
N GLY A 158 2.60 9.16 -13.87
CA GLY A 158 2.41 7.71 -13.77
C GLY A 158 1.65 7.12 -14.95
N THR A 159 1.43 5.81 -14.88
CA THR A 159 0.82 5.04 -15.97
C THR A 159 -0.54 4.50 -15.54
N LEU A 160 -1.61 5.20 -15.90
CA LEU A 160 -2.96 4.62 -15.91
C LEU A 160 -3.25 4.14 -17.33
N LYS A 161 -3.50 2.83 -17.48
CA LYS A 161 -3.83 2.19 -18.76
C LYS A 161 -5.08 1.34 -18.57
N SER A 162 -6.20 1.77 -19.14
CA SER A 162 -7.49 1.09 -18.94
C SER A 162 -8.48 1.43 -20.05
N ASN A 163 -9.25 0.43 -20.49
CA ASN A 163 -10.41 0.63 -21.37
C ASN A 163 -11.70 0.88 -20.57
N SER A 164 -11.67 0.72 -19.24
CA SER A 164 -12.85 0.87 -18.39
C SER A 164 -13.14 2.33 -18.11
N LEU A 165 -14.36 2.78 -18.42
CA LEU A 165 -14.84 4.12 -18.06
C LEU A 165 -14.87 4.34 -16.55
N HIS A 166 -14.88 3.28 -15.74
CA HIS A 166 -14.88 3.32 -14.28
C HIS A 166 -13.48 3.20 -13.66
N ALA A 167 -12.41 3.39 -14.44
CA ALA A 167 -11.05 3.28 -13.90
C ALA A 167 -10.84 4.17 -12.66
N ASP A 168 -10.28 3.59 -11.60
CA ASP A 168 -9.91 4.32 -10.40
C ASP A 168 -8.76 5.28 -10.70
N VAL A 169 -8.85 6.50 -10.20
CA VAL A 169 -7.82 7.52 -10.40
C VAL A 169 -7.23 8.02 -9.09
N LYS A 170 -6.00 8.54 -9.18
CA LYS A 170 -5.40 9.33 -8.10
C LYS A 170 -5.93 10.76 -8.14
N ARG A 171 -5.92 11.41 -6.99
CA ARG A 171 -6.16 12.86 -6.88
C ARG A 171 -5.21 13.62 -7.80
N HIS A 172 -5.69 14.72 -8.38
CA HIS A 172 -4.93 15.56 -9.31
C HIS A 172 -3.65 16.12 -8.66
N ASP A 173 -2.70 16.51 -9.52
CA ASP A 173 -1.42 17.13 -9.15
C ASP A 173 -1.46 18.65 -9.33
N SER A 174 -2.11 19.15 -10.39
CA SER A 174 -2.57 20.53 -10.52
C SER A 174 -4.02 20.57 -11.01
N TYR A 175 -4.67 21.69 -10.71
CA TYR A 175 -6.03 21.96 -11.12
C TYR A 175 -6.29 23.46 -11.16
N GLY A 176 -7.28 23.85 -11.94
CA GLY A 176 -7.59 25.25 -12.11
C GLY A 176 -9.02 25.51 -12.56
N VAL A 177 -9.30 26.81 -12.73
CA VAL A 177 -10.57 27.35 -13.18
C VAL A 177 -10.27 28.29 -14.33
N PHE A 178 -11.05 28.22 -15.39
CA PHE A 178 -10.99 29.19 -16.49
C PHE A 178 -12.40 29.65 -16.87
N SER A 179 -12.49 30.83 -17.47
CA SER A 179 -13.72 31.27 -18.13
C SER A 179 -13.54 31.31 -19.64
N MET A 180 -14.65 31.11 -20.34
CA MET A 180 -14.72 31.10 -21.79
C MET A 180 -16.00 31.82 -22.25
N ASP A 181 -15.84 32.71 -23.22
CA ASP A 181 -16.94 33.34 -23.94
C ASP A 181 -17.56 32.33 -24.92
N LEU A 182 -18.73 31.80 -24.55
CA LEU A 182 -19.43 30.79 -25.37
C LEU A 182 -19.90 31.36 -26.71
N SER A 183 -20.04 32.68 -26.85
CA SER A 183 -20.40 33.28 -28.14
C SER A 183 -19.30 33.10 -29.18
N LYS A 184 -18.05 32.89 -28.75
CA LYS A 184 -16.90 32.58 -29.60
C LYS A 184 -16.75 31.09 -29.89
N ALA A 185 -17.48 30.24 -29.16
CA ALA A 185 -17.54 28.81 -29.41
C ALA A 185 -18.63 28.43 -30.42
N VAL A 186 -19.49 29.35 -30.86
CA VAL A 186 -20.57 29.04 -31.81
C VAL A 186 -20.05 29.06 -33.25
N GLY A 187 -20.26 27.97 -33.99
CA GLY A 187 -19.74 27.85 -35.35
C GLY A 187 -20.36 26.73 -36.19
N THR A 188 -19.70 26.44 -37.31
CA THR A 188 -20.06 25.29 -38.16
C THR A 188 -19.75 23.99 -37.41
N SER A 189 -20.64 23.01 -37.49
CA SER A 189 -20.46 21.70 -36.85
C SER A 189 -19.14 21.03 -37.27
N GLY A 190 -18.33 20.64 -36.29
CA GLY A 190 -17.09 19.90 -36.52
C GLY A 190 -16.11 19.97 -35.36
N VAL A 191 -15.10 19.10 -35.39
CA VAL A 191 -14.05 19.04 -34.37
C VAL A 191 -13.17 20.29 -34.43
N PRO A 192 -13.05 21.06 -33.34
CA PRO A 192 -12.16 22.22 -33.31
C PRO A 192 -10.69 21.79 -33.30
N ALA A 193 -9.81 22.61 -33.88
CA ALA A 193 -8.37 22.37 -33.80
C ALA A 193 -7.87 22.49 -32.35
N ILE A 194 -6.82 21.75 -32.00
CA ILE A 194 -6.14 21.90 -30.70
C ILE A 194 -5.51 23.30 -30.63
N PRO A 195 -5.90 24.14 -29.65
CA PRO A 195 -5.39 25.50 -29.56
C PRO A 195 -3.95 25.50 -29.02
N THR A 196 -3.14 26.44 -29.49
CA THR A 196 -1.77 26.66 -28.99
C THR A 196 -1.68 27.88 -28.07
N ALA A 197 -2.78 28.62 -27.92
CA ALA A 197 -2.92 29.76 -27.03
C ALA A 197 -4.41 29.98 -26.69
N ASN A 198 -4.67 30.75 -25.64
CA ASN A 198 -6.02 31.18 -25.29
C ASN A 198 -6.65 31.99 -26.43
N SER A 199 -7.87 31.63 -26.78
CA SER A 199 -8.69 32.39 -27.72
C SER A 199 -9.22 33.69 -27.08
N LYS A 200 -9.67 34.64 -27.91
CA LYS A 200 -10.29 35.87 -27.40
C LYS A 200 -11.52 35.53 -26.56
N GLY A 201 -11.60 36.11 -25.35
CA GLY A 201 -12.69 35.84 -24.42
C GLY A 201 -12.49 34.58 -23.58
N THR A 202 -11.32 33.94 -23.64
CA THR A 202 -10.94 32.85 -22.74
C THR A 202 -9.80 33.30 -21.83
N ILE A 203 -9.96 33.11 -20.51
CA ILE A 203 -8.93 33.45 -19.52
C ILE A 203 -8.84 32.37 -18.44
N GLU A 204 -7.60 32.07 -18.02
CA GLU A 204 -7.36 31.33 -16.79
C GLU A 204 -7.64 32.23 -15.57
N ILE A 205 -8.45 31.73 -14.63
CA ILE A 205 -8.85 32.46 -13.42
C ILE A 205 -7.96 32.05 -12.24
N SER A 206 -7.62 30.77 -12.14
CA SER A 206 -6.77 30.27 -11.06
C SER A 206 -6.14 28.94 -11.41
N GLU A 207 -4.91 28.74 -10.95
CA GLU A 207 -4.19 27.47 -10.96
C GLU A 207 -3.69 27.15 -9.55
N LYS A 208 -3.73 25.88 -9.15
CA LYS A 208 -3.20 25.39 -7.87
C LYS A 208 -2.56 24.01 -8.04
N GLY A 209 -1.37 23.85 -7.46
CA GLY A 209 -0.83 22.53 -7.17
C GLY A 209 -1.59 21.86 -6.02
N ASP A 210 -1.74 20.54 -6.09
CA ASP A 210 -2.39 19.70 -5.10
C ASP A 210 -1.47 18.55 -4.68
N SER A 211 -1.67 18.02 -3.47
CA SER A 211 -0.89 16.90 -2.97
C SER A 211 -1.70 16.04 -2.02
N ASN A 212 -1.52 14.72 -2.12
CA ASN A 212 -2.24 13.76 -1.29
C ASN A 212 -1.53 13.49 0.06
N ILE A 213 -1.36 14.54 0.86
CA ILE A 213 -0.66 14.47 2.15
C ILE A 213 -1.37 13.52 3.12
N SER A 214 -2.71 13.51 3.13
CA SER A 214 -3.48 12.66 4.05
C SER A 214 -3.25 11.16 3.82
N SER A 215 -3.16 10.71 2.56
CA SER A 215 -2.86 9.31 2.26
C SER A 215 -1.45 8.92 2.67
N ALA A 216 -0.46 9.79 2.46
CA ALA A 216 0.91 9.56 2.90
C ALA A 216 0.99 9.53 4.44
N ALA A 217 0.34 10.47 5.13
CA ALA A 217 0.30 10.52 6.59
C ALA A 217 -0.34 9.26 7.20
N HIS A 218 -1.47 8.79 6.66
CA HIS A 218 -2.07 7.53 7.10
C HIS A 218 -1.08 6.35 7.00
N ALA A 219 -0.42 6.20 5.84
CA ALA A 219 0.54 5.12 5.61
C ALA A 219 1.74 5.21 6.57
N VAL A 220 2.35 6.40 6.72
CA VAL A 220 3.51 6.61 7.60
C VAL A 220 3.16 6.30 9.06
N LEU A 221 2.04 6.80 9.57
CA LEU A 221 1.62 6.54 10.94
C LEU A 221 1.35 5.05 11.18
N MET A 222 0.69 4.38 10.24
CA MET A 222 0.38 2.96 10.35
C MET A 222 1.63 2.07 10.27
N VAL A 223 2.53 2.34 9.32
CA VAL A 223 3.80 1.61 9.20
C VAL A 223 4.65 1.85 10.45
N LEU A 224 4.73 3.08 10.96
CA LEU A 224 5.44 3.40 12.19
C LEU A 224 4.92 2.57 13.37
N VAL A 225 3.59 2.45 13.53
CA VAL A 225 3.00 1.64 14.60
C VAL A 225 3.33 0.16 14.44
N PHE A 226 3.03 -0.44 13.29
CA PHE A 226 3.09 -1.90 13.13
C PHE A 226 4.50 -2.45 12.90
N VAL A 227 5.35 -1.71 12.19
CA VAL A 227 6.73 -2.13 11.89
C VAL A 227 7.71 -1.57 12.92
N GLY A 228 7.45 -0.40 13.49
CA GLY A 228 8.35 0.27 14.44
C GLY A 228 7.96 0.06 15.91
N LEU A 229 6.92 0.76 16.36
CA LEU A 229 6.60 0.93 17.79
C LEU A 229 6.12 -0.36 18.46
N LEU A 230 5.30 -1.17 17.80
CA LEU A 230 4.82 -2.42 18.39
C LEU A 230 5.97 -3.45 18.60
N PRO A 231 6.85 -3.70 17.61
CA PRO A 231 8.07 -4.48 17.83
C PRO A 231 9.00 -3.89 18.90
N LEU A 232 9.18 -2.57 18.94
CA LEU A 232 9.95 -1.89 19.99
C LEU A 232 9.40 -2.22 21.40
N GLY A 233 8.08 -2.32 21.55
CA GLY A 233 7.44 -2.74 22.79
C GLY A 233 7.88 -4.14 23.28
N ILE A 234 8.20 -5.06 22.36
CA ILE A 234 8.73 -6.40 22.68
C ILE A 234 10.18 -6.29 23.17
N VAL A 235 10.98 -5.46 22.49
CA VAL A 235 12.39 -5.20 22.83
C VAL A 235 12.51 -4.60 24.23
N ILE A 236 11.67 -3.61 24.57
CA ILE A 236 11.61 -2.98 25.90
C ILE A 236 11.43 -4.02 27.00
N LEU A 237 10.46 -4.93 26.87
CA LEU A 237 10.25 -5.98 27.88
C LEU A 237 11.42 -6.96 27.94
N ARG A 238 12.11 -7.22 26.82
CA ARG A 238 13.18 -8.21 26.80
C ARG A 238 14.49 -7.72 27.38
N PHE A 239 14.79 -6.43 27.26
CA PHE A 239 16.03 -5.83 27.77
C PHE A 239 15.86 -5.02 29.04
N LEU A 240 14.89 -4.10 29.07
CA LEU A 240 14.70 -3.21 30.22
C LEU A 240 13.93 -3.89 31.35
N ASN A 241 13.31 -5.05 31.09
CA ASN A 241 12.42 -5.76 32.03
C ASN A 241 11.41 -4.82 32.71
N SER A 242 10.97 -3.77 32.00
CA SER A 242 10.16 -2.69 32.57
C SER A 242 8.76 -2.68 31.97
N PRO A 243 7.75 -3.15 32.73
CA PRO A 243 6.35 -3.08 32.31
C PRO A 243 5.85 -1.64 32.13
N ARG A 244 6.45 -0.66 32.84
CA ARG A 244 6.07 0.76 32.74
C ARG A 244 6.38 1.32 31.34
N TRP A 245 7.61 1.11 30.85
CA TRP A 245 8.01 1.55 29.52
C TRP A 245 7.26 0.81 28.41
N HIS A 246 6.98 -0.48 28.62
CA HIS A 246 6.14 -1.24 27.69
C HIS A 246 4.71 -0.65 27.62
N ALA A 247 4.08 -0.39 28.77
CA ALA A 247 2.74 0.20 28.82
C ALA A 247 2.69 1.59 28.18
N LEU A 248 3.71 2.43 28.40
CA LEU A 248 3.83 3.74 27.75
C LEU A 248 3.91 3.60 26.22
N ASN A 249 4.82 2.75 25.73
CA ASN A 249 4.97 2.49 24.30
C ASN A 249 3.66 1.97 23.66
N GLN A 250 2.98 1.01 24.31
CA GLN A 250 1.71 0.46 23.82
C GLN A 250 0.61 1.52 23.78
N THR A 251 0.57 2.41 24.77
CA THR A 251 -0.41 3.51 24.81
C THR A 251 -0.16 4.53 23.71
N ILE A 252 1.11 4.92 23.49
CA ILE A 252 1.50 5.81 22.39
C ILE A 252 1.19 5.16 21.04
N SER A 253 1.51 3.88 20.88
CA SER A 253 1.23 3.12 19.66
C SER A 253 -0.27 3.11 19.35
N LEU A 254 -1.12 2.85 20.34
CA LEU A 254 -2.57 2.86 20.18
C LEU A 254 -3.09 4.25 19.82
N ALA A 255 -2.62 5.30 20.48
CA ALA A 255 -3.02 6.66 20.17
C ALA A 255 -2.71 7.03 18.70
N ILE A 256 -1.48 6.74 18.25
CA ILE A 256 -1.07 6.98 16.85
C ILE A 256 -1.89 6.14 15.87
N ALA A 257 -2.16 4.88 16.19
CA ALA A 257 -2.99 4.01 15.37
C ALA A 257 -4.41 4.57 15.22
N LEU A 258 -5.02 5.06 16.30
CA LEU A 258 -6.36 5.66 16.23
C LEU A 258 -6.39 6.93 15.37
N ILE A 259 -5.35 7.78 15.43
CA ILE A 259 -5.20 8.93 14.54
C ILE A 259 -5.12 8.46 13.08
N GLY A 260 -4.29 7.46 12.80
CA GLY A 260 -4.17 6.92 11.46
C GLY A 260 -5.49 6.28 10.97
N VAL A 261 -6.27 5.60 11.81
CA VAL A 261 -7.60 5.09 11.42
C VAL A 261 -8.56 6.24 11.10
N GLY A 262 -8.55 7.31 11.89
CA GLY A 262 -9.35 8.50 11.60
C GLY A 262 -9.03 9.10 10.23
N LEU A 263 -7.74 9.22 9.89
CA LEU A 263 -7.30 9.64 8.56
C LEU A 263 -7.73 8.65 7.47
N GLY A 264 -7.59 7.34 7.71
CA GLY A 264 -8.00 6.28 6.79
C GLY A 264 -9.51 6.29 6.53
N ALA A 265 -10.32 6.54 7.55
CA ALA A 265 -11.77 6.66 7.43
C ALA A 265 -12.17 7.89 6.60
N LYS A 266 -11.51 9.04 6.81
CA LYS A 266 -11.72 10.23 5.97
C LYS A 266 -11.34 9.95 4.51
N LEU A 267 -10.17 9.35 4.27
CA LEU A 267 -9.76 8.97 2.90
C LEU A 267 -10.74 7.97 2.29
N GLY A 268 -11.30 7.09 3.12
CA GLY A 268 -12.32 6.12 2.76
C GLY A 268 -13.45 6.75 1.96
N THR A 269 -13.92 7.94 2.34
CA THR A 269 -15.06 8.59 1.67
C THR A 269 -14.73 9.25 0.33
N LEU A 270 -13.44 9.46 0.02
CA LEU A 270 -13.03 10.29 -1.11
C LEU A 270 -12.87 9.53 -2.43
N TYR A 271 -12.62 8.22 -2.41
CA TYR A 271 -12.32 7.45 -3.63
C TYR A 271 -13.40 6.42 -3.96
N ASN A 272 -13.62 6.16 -5.24
CA ASN A 272 -14.63 5.20 -5.71
C ASN A 272 -14.35 3.79 -5.17
N ARG A 273 -13.08 3.36 -5.19
CA ARG A 273 -12.60 2.11 -4.61
C ARG A 273 -12.73 1.98 -3.09
N THR A 274 -12.90 3.07 -2.34
CA THR A 274 -12.94 3.03 -0.86
C THR A 274 -14.23 3.52 -0.23
N LYS A 275 -15.06 4.32 -0.93
CA LYS A 275 -16.24 4.99 -0.37
C LYS A 275 -17.30 4.05 0.17
N GLY A 276 -17.33 2.82 -0.35
CA GLY A 276 -18.21 1.77 0.16
C GLY A 276 -17.78 1.15 1.49
N PHE A 277 -16.55 1.39 1.97
CA PHE A 277 -15.97 0.69 3.13
C PHE A 277 -15.99 -0.84 3.02
N LYS A 278 -15.87 -1.37 1.78
CA LYS A 278 -15.93 -2.80 1.47
C LYS A 278 -14.59 -3.41 1.08
N SER A 279 -13.51 -2.62 1.04
CA SER A 279 -12.20 -3.16 0.65
C SER A 279 -11.62 -4.05 1.76
N GLY A 280 -10.82 -5.06 1.36
CA GLY A 280 -10.13 -5.95 2.29
C GLY A 280 -9.27 -5.18 3.30
N HIS A 281 -8.54 -4.14 2.85
CA HIS A 281 -7.73 -3.29 3.72
C HIS A 281 -8.55 -2.57 4.81
N GLN A 282 -9.75 -2.07 4.46
CA GLN A 282 -10.62 -1.37 5.40
C GLN A 282 -11.21 -2.33 6.44
N ILE A 283 -11.81 -3.44 5.98
CA ILE A 283 -12.45 -4.42 6.87
C ILE A 283 -11.41 -5.06 7.79
N PHE A 284 -10.31 -5.54 7.22
CA PHE A 284 -9.24 -6.19 7.99
C PHE A 284 -8.54 -5.21 8.93
N GLY A 285 -8.27 -3.98 8.46
CA GLY A 285 -7.73 -2.90 9.29
C GLY A 285 -8.60 -2.57 10.51
N LEU A 286 -9.92 -2.47 10.35
CA LEU A 286 -10.82 -2.22 11.47
C LEU A 286 -10.81 -3.37 12.49
N ILE A 287 -10.81 -4.62 12.03
CA ILE A 287 -10.70 -5.79 12.92
C ILE A 287 -9.39 -5.75 13.73
N ILE A 288 -8.27 -5.43 13.08
CA ILE A 288 -6.96 -5.32 13.74
C ILE A 288 -6.97 -4.23 14.80
N ILE A 289 -7.60 -3.08 14.52
CA ILE A 289 -7.66 -1.96 15.47
C ILE A 289 -8.54 -2.28 16.67
N ILE A 290 -9.68 -2.94 16.46
CA ILE A 290 -10.52 -3.45 17.55
C ILE A 290 -9.72 -4.45 18.40
N ALA A 291 -8.99 -5.37 17.78
CA ALA A 291 -8.12 -6.31 18.47
C ALA A 291 -7.00 -5.59 19.24
N MET A 292 -6.44 -4.51 18.70
CA MET A 292 -5.41 -3.68 19.34
C MET A 292 -5.94 -2.92 20.57
N ILE A 293 -7.17 -2.41 20.53
CA ILE A 293 -7.86 -1.86 21.70
C ILE A 293 -8.03 -2.95 22.77
N GLY A 294 -8.51 -4.13 22.35
CA GLY A 294 -8.65 -5.29 23.24
C GLY A 294 -7.31 -5.69 23.88
N GLN A 295 -6.23 -5.70 23.10
CA GLN A 295 -4.87 -6.00 23.54
C GLN A 295 -4.39 -5.02 24.61
N TRP A 296 -4.67 -3.73 24.46
CA TRP A 296 -4.35 -2.69 25.45
C TRP A 296 -5.15 -2.90 26.75
N ILE A 297 -6.46 -3.15 26.66
CA ILE A 297 -7.34 -3.41 27.81
C ILE A 297 -6.86 -4.66 28.57
N LEU A 298 -6.58 -5.76 27.88
CA LEU A 298 -6.07 -7.00 28.47
C LEU A 298 -4.73 -6.78 29.18
N GLY A 299 -3.83 -6.01 28.55
CA GLY A 299 -2.53 -5.66 29.14
C GLY A 299 -2.69 -4.86 30.44
N PHE A 300 -3.57 -3.87 30.45
CA PHE A 300 -3.89 -3.06 31.62
C PHE A 300 -4.49 -3.90 32.76
N LEU A 301 -5.50 -4.73 32.46
CA LEU A 301 -6.19 -5.56 33.45
C LEU A 301 -5.24 -6.59 34.08
N HIS A 302 -4.49 -7.34 33.26
CA HIS A 302 -3.50 -8.29 33.76
C HIS A 302 -2.46 -7.61 34.65
N HIS A 303 -1.91 -6.47 34.22
CA HIS A 303 -0.90 -5.76 35.01
C HIS A 303 -1.45 -5.27 36.36
N ARG A 304 -2.67 -4.74 36.39
CA ARG A 304 -3.33 -4.29 37.63
C ARG A 304 -3.56 -5.46 38.59
N MET A 305 -3.99 -6.60 38.08
CA MET A 305 -4.19 -7.81 38.88
C MET A 305 -2.86 -8.39 39.39
N TYR A 306 -1.84 -8.43 38.55
CA TYR A 306 -0.50 -8.89 38.93
C TYR A 306 0.07 -8.03 40.08
N LYS A 307 -0.09 -6.70 40.03
CA LYS A 307 0.33 -5.83 41.15
C LYS A 307 -0.40 -6.11 42.47
N LYS A 308 -1.63 -6.61 42.42
CA LYS A 308 -2.42 -6.92 43.62
C LYS A 308 -2.15 -8.30 44.18
N THR A 309 -1.90 -9.28 43.31
CA THR A 309 -1.88 -10.71 43.66
C THR A 309 -0.49 -11.33 43.61
N SER A 310 0.49 -10.67 42.98
CA SER A 310 1.83 -11.19 42.67
C SER A 310 1.81 -12.53 41.91
N ALA A 311 0.67 -12.89 41.31
CA ALA A 311 0.45 -14.13 40.59
C ALA A 311 0.13 -13.84 39.13
N THR A 312 0.53 -14.77 38.24
CA THR A 312 0.19 -14.70 36.82
C THR A 312 -1.31 -14.88 36.63
N THR A 313 -1.95 -14.07 35.77
CA THR A 313 -3.38 -14.21 35.51
C THR A 313 -3.66 -15.00 34.24
N LYS A 314 -4.90 -15.51 34.11
CA LYS A 314 -5.40 -16.16 32.89
C LYS A 314 -5.38 -15.22 31.66
N PHE A 315 -5.32 -13.90 31.85
CA PHE A 315 -5.25 -12.91 30.77
C PHE A 315 -3.86 -12.77 30.15
N ALA A 316 -2.80 -13.12 30.88
CA ALA A 316 -1.43 -13.02 30.38
C ALA A 316 -1.16 -13.82 29.08
N PRO A 317 -1.52 -15.13 28.99
CA PRO A 317 -1.31 -15.88 27.75
C PRO A 317 -2.14 -15.36 26.58
N ILE A 318 -3.37 -14.90 26.85
CA ILE A 318 -4.26 -14.32 25.82
C ILE A 318 -3.62 -13.05 25.26
N HIS A 319 -3.16 -12.13 26.12
CA HIS A 319 -2.47 -10.91 25.71
C HIS A 319 -1.20 -11.23 24.89
N VAL A 320 -0.40 -12.21 25.30
CA VAL A 320 0.81 -12.57 24.54
C VAL A 320 0.48 -13.10 23.14
N TRP A 321 -0.49 -14.02 23.02
CA TRP A 321 -0.86 -14.59 21.73
C TRP A 321 -1.57 -13.59 20.82
N LEU A 322 -2.48 -12.79 21.36
CA LEU A 322 -3.17 -11.76 20.62
C LEU A 322 -2.17 -10.75 20.01
N GLY A 323 -1.17 -10.32 20.77
CA GLY A 323 -0.09 -9.46 20.26
C GLY A 323 0.72 -10.09 19.12
N ARG A 324 0.97 -11.41 19.18
CA ARG A 324 1.68 -12.15 18.11
C ARG A 324 0.88 -12.23 16.81
N VAL A 325 -0.44 -12.15 16.88
CA VAL A 325 -1.32 -12.15 15.71
C VAL A 325 -1.49 -10.73 15.16
N ILE A 326 -1.68 -9.74 16.02
CA ILE A 326 -1.93 -8.34 15.64
C ILE A 326 -0.78 -7.75 14.81
N ILE A 327 0.48 -8.00 15.21
CA ILE A 327 1.64 -7.38 14.53
C ILE A 327 1.76 -7.86 13.07
N PRO A 328 1.84 -9.18 12.77
CA PRO A 328 1.85 -9.66 11.39
C PRO A 328 0.59 -9.28 10.61
N ALA A 329 -0.59 -9.34 11.25
CA ALA A 329 -1.85 -8.96 10.61
C ALA A 329 -1.83 -7.49 10.15
N GLY A 330 -1.32 -6.58 10.98
CA GLY A 330 -1.16 -5.17 10.62
C GLY A 330 -0.18 -4.94 9.48
N ILE A 331 0.94 -5.67 9.45
CA ILE A 331 1.92 -5.59 8.35
C ILE A 331 1.30 -6.11 7.05
N ILE A 332 0.60 -7.26 7.07
CA ILE A 332 -0.13 -7.78 5.93
C ILE A 332 -1.18 -6.76 5.45
N ASN A 333 -1.91 -6.15 6.38
CA ASN A 333 -2.89 -5.12 6.03
C ASN A 333 -2.25 -3.90 5.34
N ALA A 334 -1.02 -3.53 5.72
CA ALA A 334 -0.28 -2.47 5.06
C ALA A 334 0.09 -2.83 3.61
N PHE A 335 0.51 -4.08 3.34
CA PHE A 335 0.73 -4.59 1.98
C PHE A 335 -0.54 -4.58 1.10
N ILE A 336 -1.72 -4.77 1.70
CA ILE A 336 -3.00 -4.65 0.97
C ILE A 336 -3.32 -3.16 0.70
N GLY A 337 -2.85 -2.25 1.57
CA GLY A 337 -3.14 -0.82 1.52
C GLY A 337 -2.45 -0.07 0.38
N PHE A 338 -1.18 -0.36 0.05
CA PHE A 338 -0.46 0.37 -1.01
C PHE A 338 -1.03 0.13 -2.42
N PRO A 339 -1.40 -1.10 -2.83
CA PRO A 339 -2.13 -1.33 -4.06
C PRO A 339 -3.50 -0.62 -4.08
N LEU A 340 -4.22 -0.62 -2.94
CA LEU A 340 -5.49 0.12 -2.81
C LEU A 340 -5.28 1.63 -2.97
N ALA A 341 -4.13 2.16 -2.56
CA ALA A 341 -3.73 3.54 -2.80
C ALA A 341 -3.21 3.80 -4.24
N LEU A 342 -3.29 2.82 -5.14
CA LEU A 342 -2.74 2.83 -6.49
C LEU A 342 -1.22 3.08 -6.54
N ASN A 343 -0.50 2.64 -5.50
CA ASN A 343 0.95 2.82 -5.37
C ASN A 343 1.67 1.54 -4.89
N PRO A 344 1.52 0.39 -5.58
CA PRO A 344 2.10 -0.90 -5.16
C PRO A 344 3.64 -0.89 -5.08
N LYS A 345 4.31 0.08 -5.73
CA LYS A 345 5.77 0.24 -5.63
C LYS A 345 6.28 0.40 -4.19
N PHE A 346 5.45 0.94 -3.28
CA PHE A 346 5.82 1.10 -1.87
C PHE A 346 5.77 -0.22 -1.09
N ASP A 347 5.19 -1.30 -1.64
CA ASP A 347 5.28 -2.62 -1.03
C ASP A 347 6.74 -3.10 -0.94
N TRP A 348 7.59 -2.76 -1.92
CA TRP A 348 9.02 -3.06 -1.86
C TRP A 348 9.71 -2.34 -0.70
N ALA A 349 9.37 -1.07 -0.46
CA ALA A 349 9.91 -0.31 0.66
C ALA A 349 9.43 -0.91 2.00
N LEU A 350 8.14 -1.25 2.10
CA LEU A 350 7.59 -1.92 3.28
C LEU A 350 8.26 -3.27 3.54
N LEU A 351 8.52 -4.06 2.50
CA LEU A 351 9.23 -5.33 2.59
C LEU A 351 10.64 -5.14 3.16
N VAL A 352 11.40 -4.18 2.61
CA VAL A 352 12.75 -3.86 3.11
C VAL A 352 12.70 -3.44 4.57
N CYS A 353 11.81 -2.51 4.95
CA CYS A 353 11.65 -2.07 6.34
C CYS A 353 11.28 -3.24 7.27
N THR A 354 10.39 -4.12 6.84
CA THR A 354 9.96 -5.29 7.61
C THR A 354 11.10 -6.29 7.80
N LEU A 355 11.85 -6.60 6.73
CA LEU A 355 13.00 -7.50 6.79
C LEU A 355 14.11 -6.93 7.68
N LEU A 356 14.43 -5.64 7.57
CA LEU A 356 15.38 -4.97 8.46
C LEU A 356 14.96 -5.08 9.92
N MET A 357 13.68 -4.85 10.22
CA MET A 357 13.16 -5.00 11.59
C MET A 357 13.25 -6.45 12.08
N VAL A 358 12.99 -7.44 11.23
CA VAL A 358 13.18 -8.86 11.59
C VAL A 358 14.66 -9.16 11.86
N ILE A 359 15.58 -8.68 11.02
CA ILE A 359 17.03 -8.85 11.18
C ILE A 359 17.53 -8.20 12.48
N ILE A 360 16.98 -7.04 12.87
CA ILE A 360 17.35 -6.37 14.12
C ILE A 360 16.76 -7.09 15.34
N CYS A 361 15.48 -7.47 15.28
CA CYS A 361 14.79 -8.08 16.41
C CYS A 361 15.16 -9.56 16.62
N ALA A 362 15.48 -10.34 15.59
CA ALA A 362 15.74 -11.78 15.73
C ALA A 362 16.97 -12.10 16.62
N PRO A 363 18.15 -11.47 16.43
CA PRO A 363 19.31 -11.67 17.31
C PRO A 363 19.02 -11.24 18.75
N VAL A 364 18.28 -10.13 18.92
CA VAL A 364 17.82 -9.62 20.21
C VAL A 364 16.97 -10.66 20.95
N LEU A 365 16.00 -11.24 20.24
CA LEU A 365 15.10 -12.25 20.80
C LEU A 365 15.85 -13.55 21.10
N PHE A 366 16.75 -13.97 20.21
CA PHE A 366 17.59 -15.15 20.38
C PHE A 366 18.55 -15.02 21.56
N TRP A 367 19.27 -13.89 21.68
CA TRP A 367 20.15 -13.64 22.81
C TRP A 367 19.37 -13.57 24.12
N GLY A 368 18.25 -12.86 24.10
CA GLY A 368 17.33 -12.83 25.24
C GLY A 368 16.87 -14.24 25.63
N TYR A 369 16.62 -15.14 24.67
CA TYR A 369 16.25 -16.55 24.91
C TYR A 369 17.40 -17.31 25.57
N LYS A 370 18.61 -17.24 25.01
CA LYS A 370 19.81 -17.87 25.57
C LYS A 370 20.09 -17.42 27.01
N ARG A 371 19.96 -16.12 27.29
CA ARG A 371 20.19 -15.55 28.64
C ARG A 371 19.22 -16.12 29.69
N ARG A 372 17.95 -16.37 29.30
CA ARG A 372 16.96 -17.01 30.20
C ARG A 372 17.25 -18.49 30.41
N GLN A 373 17.66 -19.21 29.37
CA GLN A 373 18.06 -20.61 29.51
C GLN A 373 19.27 -20.76 30.42
N ALA A 374 20.29 -19.90 30.25
CA ALA A 374 21.46 -19.88 31.13
C ALA A 374 21.08 -19.62 32.60
N LYS A 375 20.12 -18.70 32.86
CA LYS A 375 19.64 -18.45 34.22
C LYS A 375 18.91 -19.66 34.82
N LYS A 376 18.04 -20.32 34.06
CA LYS A 376 17.35 -21.55 34.50
C LYS A 376 18.33 -22.68 34.80
N ILE A 377 19.32 -22.88 33.93
CA ILE A 377 20.38 -23.88 34.15
C ILE A 377 21.11 -23.55 35.45
N LYS A 378 21.48 -22.28 35.68
CA LYS A 378 22.18 -21.86 36.89
C LYS A 378 21.34 -22.03 38.17
N GLU A 379 20.03 -21.79 38.09
CA GLU A 379 19.08 -22.03 39.20
C GLU A 379 19.00 -23.53 39.51
N ILE A 380 18.87 -24.39 38.49
CA ILE A 380 18.84 -25.85 38.67
C ILE A 380 20.17 -26.37 39.23
N THR A 381 21.32 -25.96 38.68
CA THR A 381 22.62 -26.41 39.17
C THR A 381 22.90 -25.90 40.59
N GLY A 382 22.48 -24.67 40.92
CA GLY A 382 22.63 -24.14 42.28
C GLY A 382 21.72 -24.80 43.30
N GLU A 383 20.52 -25.26 42.89
CA GLU A 383 19.64 -26.06 43.74
C GLU A 383 20.20 -27.47 43.96
N VAL A 384 20.77 -28.10 42.92
CA VAL A 384 21.45 -29.40 43.02
C VAL A 384 22.70 -29.32 43.89
N GLU A 385 23.56 -28.31 43.70
CA GLU A 385 24.72 -28.06 44.58
C GLU A 385 24.29 -27.73 46.02
N GLY A 386 23.15 -27.08 46.24
CA GLY A 386 22.62 -26.76 47.57
C GLY A 386 22.09 -27.97 48.34
N TYR A 387 21.59 -29.01 47.65
CA TYR A 387 21.18 -30.28 48.26
C TYR A 387 22.31 -31.30 48.35
N GLU A 388 23.29 -31.26 47.42
CA GLU A 388 24.46 -32.16 47.38
C GLU A 388 25.76 -31.54 47.92
N ALA A 389 25.72 -30.41 48.62
CA ALA A 389 26.88 -29.88 49.33
C ALA A 389 27.21 -30.75 50.55
N GLU A 390 27.68 -31.98 50.30
CA GLU A 390 28.30 -32.80 51.33
C GLU A 390 29.59 -32.12 51.82
N PRO A 391 29.88 -32.13 53.14
CA PRO A 391 30.94 -31.31 53.75
C PRO A 391 32.37 -31.60 53.25
N TRP A 392 32.57 -32.70 52.53
CA TRP A 392 33.88 -33.26 52.24
C TRP A 392 34.51 -32.76 50.93
N ARG A 393 33.78 -31.95 50.14
CA ARG A 393 34.20 -31.52 48.80
C ARG A 393 34.76 -30.10 48.75
N ASN A 394 35.40 -29.64 49.83
CA ASN A 394 36.12 -28.37 49.85
C ASN A 394 37.58 -28.59 49.43
N PRO A 395 38.09 -28.03 48.31
CA PRO A 395 39.48 -28.21 47.90
C PRO A 395 40.41 -27.26 48.65
N GLN A 396 40.31 -27.17 49.98
CA GLN A 396 41.28 -26.47 50.84
C GLN A 396 41.30 -27.08 52.25
N ALA A 397 41.98 -28.22 52.39
CA ALA A 397 42.54 -28.67 53.66
C ALA A 397 43.84 -29.42 53.35
N GLN A 398 44.91 -28.64 53.17
CA GLN A 398 46.27 -29.14 53.16
C GLN A 398 46.59 -29.62 54.59
N TYR A 399 46.53 -30.92 54.80
CA TYR A 399 47.15 -31.56 55.97
C TYR A 399 48.57 -31.97 55.58
N ASP A 400 49.54 -31.14 55.95
CA ASP A 400 50.94 -31.52 56.04
C ASP A 400 51.09 -32.55 57.17
N ILE A 401 51.26 -33.83 56.81
CA ILE A 401 51.71 -34.86 57.74
C ILE A 401 53.20 -35.08 57.46
N GLY A 402 54.03 -34.44 58.28
CA GLY A 402 55.47 -34.65 58.32
C GLY A 402 55.82 -36.03 58.88
N LEU A 403 56.19 -36.96 57.99
CA LEU A 403 56.75 -38.27 58.33
C LEU A 403 58.23 -38.13 58.69
N ASN A 404 58.55 -37.74 59.93
CA ASN A 404 59.89 -37.85 60.50
C ASN A 404 59.81 -38.08 62.02
N HIS A 405 59.52 -39.32 62.44
CA HIS A 405 60.33 -40.07 63.42
C HIS A 405 59.73 -41.45 63.74
N MET A 406 60.44 -42.49 63.31
CA MET A 406 60.65 -43.81 63.93
C MET A 406 59.41 -44.71 64.18
N ASN A 407 59.46 -46.02 63.88
CA ASN A 407 60.41 -46.93 64.50
C ASN A 407 60.49 -48.33 63.84
N MET A 408 61.65 -48.94 63.99
CA MET A 408 61.99 -50.38 63.90
C MET A 408 61.81 -51.17 62.59
N ASN A 409 62.95 -51.35 61.93
CA ASN A 409 63.69 -52.62 61.80
C ASN A 409 63.11 -53.84 61.02
N MET A 410 63.98 -54.28 60.10
CA MET A 410 64.18 -55.63 59.53
C MET A 410 63.31 -56.14 58.35
N ASN A 411 63.88 -55.90 57.17
CA ASN A 411 64.43 -56.90 56.23
C ASN A 411 63.51 -57.90 55.49
N SER A 412 63.45 -57.67 54.17
CA SER A 412 63.49 -58.63 53.05
C SER A 412 62.57 -59.86 53.04
N ASN A 413 61.54 -59.84 52.18
CA ASN A 413 61.56 -60.62 50.92
C ASN A 413 60.37 -60.27 50.01
N LEU A 414 60.59 -60.34 48.70
CA LEU A 414 59.64 -60.01 47.64
C LEU A 414 58.37 -60.90 47.66
N GLY A 415 57.20 -60.27 47.42
CA GLY A 415 55.94 -60.96 47.15
C GLY A 415 54.97 -60.03 46.39
N VAL A 416 54.58 -60.46 45.19
CA VAL A 416 53.69 -59.80 44.20
C VAL A 416 52.23 -59.73 44.68
N PRO A 417 51.48 -58.63 44.42
CA PRO A 417 50.01 -58.64 44.45
C PRO A 417 49.37 -58.79 43.04
N PRO A 418 48.14 -59.35 42.96
CA PRO A 418 47.54 -59.93 41.74
C PRO A 418 46.86 -58.92 40.79
N PRO A 419 46.59 -59.32 39.52
CA PRO A 419 46.09 -58.43 38.47
C PRO A 419 44.55 -58.30 38.49
N TYR A 420 44.04 -57.11 38.15
CA TYR A 420 42.65 -56.92 37.75
C TYR A 420 42.57 -56.59 36.25
N HIS A 421 41.74 -57.38 35.57
CA HIS A 421 41.54 -57.43 34.12
C HIS A 421 40.80 -56.21 33.58
N ALA A 422 41.30 -55.70 32.45
CA ALA A 422 40.54 -54.91 31.49
C ALA A 422 39.73 -55.85 30.58
N GLY A 423 38.46 -55.51 30.33
CA GLY A 423 37.58 -56.19 29.39
C GLY A 423 36.81 -55.18 28.55
N GLU A 424 37.19 -55.09 27.28
CA GLU A 424 36.47 -54.39 26.21
C GLU A 424 35.17 -55.13 25.87
N HIS A 425 34.11 -54.41 25.48
CA HIS A 425 33.04 -55.02 24.69
C HIS A 425 32.55 -54.07 23.58
N GLN A 426 32.63 -54.62 22.37
CA GLN A 426 32.34 -54.06 21.07
C GLN A 426 30.85 -54.25 20.69
N GLN A 427 30.38 -53.40 19.79
CA GLN A 427 29.02 -53.33 19.22
C GLN A 427 28.47 -54.65 18.65
N GLN A 428 27.16 -54.88 18.78
CA GLN A 428 26.38 -55.61 17.78
C GLN A 428 24.96 -55.05 17.62
N ILE A 429 24.59 -54.83 16.36
CA ILE A 429 23.28 -54.42 15.83
C ILE A 429 22.41 -55.67 15.70
N SER A 430 21.12 -55.59 16.07
CA SER A 430 20.11 -56.47 15.50
C SER A 430 18.76 -55.76 15.34
N GLN A 431 18.30 -55.71 14.08
CA GLN A 431 16.91 -55.52 13.69
C GLN A 431 16.15 -56.83 13.93
N GLN A 432 14.88 -56.79 14.34
CA GLN A 432 13.80 -57.54 13.67
C GLN A 432 12.41 -57.27 14.24
N ARG A 433 11.43 -57.61 13.40
CA ARG A 433 10.02 -57.21 13.33
C ARG A 433 9.13 -58.42 13.72
N ILE A 434 8.07 -58.15 14.51
CA ILE A 434 6.76 -58.82 14.78
C ILE A 434 6.36 -59.97 13.79
N PRO A 435 5.72 -61.12 14.16
CA PRO A 435 4.28 -61.19 14.57
C PRO A 435 3.69 -62.39 15.38
N GLY A 436 2.46 -62.16 15.91
CA GLY A 436 1.41 -63.19 16.18
C GLY A 436 0.71 -63.03 17.55
N GLN A 437 -0.53 -62.53 17.68
CA GLN A 437 -1.90 -63.10 17.44
C GLN A 437 -2.58 -63.71 18.70
N SER A 438 -3.65 -63.06 19.20
CA SER A 438 -4.87 -63.66 19.82
C SER A 438 -5.86 -62.53 20.20
N SER A 439 -6.91 -62.24 19.41
CA SER A 439 -8.30 -62.71 19.53
C SER A 439 -9.10 -62.20 20.75
N HIS A 440 -10.02 -61.23 20.54
CA HIS A 440 -11.47 -61.39 20.75
C HIS A 440 -12.31 -60.11 20.51
N ASN A 441 -13.36 -60.28 19.69
CA ASN A 441 -14.73 -59.73 19.70
C ASN A 441 -15.06 -58.24 19.33
N LEU A 442 -15.74 -58.16 18.17
CA LEU A 442 -16.69 -57.22 17.53
C LEU A 442 -17.75 -56.53 18.44
N PRO A 443 -18.71 -55.71 17.92
CA PRO A 443 -18.63 -54.58 16.93
C PRO A 443 -19.54 -53.37 17.33
N VAL A 444 -19.28 -52.12 16.89
CA VAL A 444 -20.35 -51.08 16.76
C VAL A 444 -20.06 -50.04 15.65
N GLN A 445 -20.95 -50.07 14.65
CA GLN A 445 -21.53 -49.04 13.76
C GLN A 445 -20.70 -48.06 12.90
N GLN A 446 -21.10 -48.09 11.61
CA GLN A 446 -20.93 -47.11 10.54
C GLN A 446 -21.83 -45.86 10.70
N GLY A 447 -21.39 -44.76 10.07
CA GLY A 447 -22.21 -43.63 9.61
C GLY A 447 -21.57 -42.29 9.99
N THR A 448 -21.46 -41.26 9.16
CA THR A 448 -21.89 -41.05 7.78
C THR A 448 -21.21 -39.78 7.24
N GLN A 449 -21.32 -39.63 5.92
CA GLN A 449 -20.84 -38.57 5.02
C GLN A 449 -21.03 -37.11 5.47
N PHE A 450 -20.06 -36.31 5.01
CA PHE A 450 -20.10 -34.86 4.89
C PHE A 450 -20.99 -34.43 3.72
N VAL A 451 -21.81 -33.41 3.96
CA VAL A 451 -22.22 -32.37 3.00
C VAL A 451 -21.56 -31.07 3.46
#